data_AF-C7RFX0-F1
#
_entry.id   AF-C7RFX0-F1
#
_cell.length_a   1.000
_cell.length_b   1.000
_cell.length_c   1.000
_cell.angle_alpha   90.00
_cell.angle_beta   90.00
_cell.angle_gamma   90.00
#
_symmetry.space_group_name_H-M   'P 1'
#
loop_
_entity.id
_entity.type
_entity.pdbx_description
1 polymer ?
#
loop_
_entity_poly.entity_id
_entity_poly.type
_entity_poly.pdbx_seq_one_letter_code
_entity_poly.pdbx_strand_id
1 'polypeptide(L)'
;MHLLIENNTEEKIEMDADLERTVKEVLKTEGLGEDYEVSITFVDREEIHRLNREFRDVDRPTDVLSFPLDDTIDLPDADKMLGDIVICLDVAKDQAMEFGHSLRREIMYLTCHSTLHLLGYDHMEEDEKREMRRREKEVMRNLRVFKNDDHENFDHMDKNDYEKEREEAAKNDEKFLEFRDELKEEIKEELRLEQRYANAEYGKIYTKENLSHGQKFLKGFDYAYEGLVFAINHEKNMKFHILACAIVFVASLFFNISRIEMMFLIFAISSVIALELVNTALENAVDIAADGRWLSLAKSAKDVSAAATFIAALNALFVGYMIFFDKFLNFYDSVILRIARRPSHLAVISISLIIIITIFLKGVFYEGHGTAFRGGFVSGHTSVSFGLATIGILLMDNPMVMILMAFMALIVAESRYEADIHSTKEIIRGAILGISVALAIFGIFS
;
A
#
# COMPACT_ATOMS: atom_id res chain seq x y z
N MET A 1 10.62 -31.44 -35.60
CA MET A 1 10.44 -30.99 -34.20
C MET A 1 11.43 -31.75 -33.36
N HIS A 2 12.26 -31.04 -32.64
CA HIS A 2 13.28 -31.61 -31.79
C HIS A 2 12.88 -31.40 -30.32
N LEU A 3 12.76 -32.48 -29.55
CA LEU A 3 12.42 -32.41 -28.13
C LEU A 3 13.61 -32.94 -27.33
N LEU A 4 14.17 -32.09 -26.47
CA LEU A 4 15.19 -32.48 -25.49
C LEU A 4 14.48 -32.73 -24.16
N ILE A 5 14.71 -33.91 -23.57
CA ILE A 5 14.14 -34.25 -22.26
C ILE A 5 15.29 -34.58 -21.31
N GLU A 6 15.38 -33.83 -20.23
CA GLU A 6 16.32 -34.07 -19.15
C GLU A 6 15.55 -34.38 -17.86
N ASN A 7 16.02 -35.36 -17.11
CA ASN A 7 15.42 -35.73 -15.84
C ASN A 7 16.47 -35.69 -14.74
N ASN A 8 16.39 -34.67 -13.89
CA ASN A 8 17.30 -34.44 -12.77
C ASN A 8 16.72 -34.95 -11.45
N THR A 9 15.70 -35.81 -11.50
CA THR A 9 15.08 -36.42 -10.32
C THR A 9 15.54 -37.87 -10.15
N GLU A 10 15.32 -38.44 -8.97
CA GLU A 10 15.61 -39.86 -8.69
C GLU A 10 14.57 -40.82 -9.31
N GLU A 11 13.50 -40.29 -9.91
CA GLU A 11 12.38 -41.07 -10.42
C GLU A 11 12.46 -41.35 -11.91
N LYS A 12 12.08 -42.56 -12.33
CA LYS A 12 12.05 -42.93 -13.74
C LYS A 12 10.75 -42.48 -14.39
N ILE A 13 10.82 -41.53 -15.31
CA ILE A 13 9.69 -41.06 -16.11
C ILE A 13 9.79 -41.70 -17.51
N GLU A 14 8.77 -42.44 -17.92
CA GLU A 14 8.69 -43.02 -19.27
C GLU A 14 7.54 -42.34 -20.04
N MET A 15 7.72 -41.06 -20.40
CA MET A 15 6.67 -40.23 -21.02
C MET A 15 7.11 -39.49 -22.29
N ASP A 16 8.29 -39.78 -22.83
CA ASP A 16 8.89 -39.06 -23.95
C ASP A 16 7.95 -38.95 -25.16
N ALA A 17 7.28 -40.06 -25.52
CA ALA A 17 6.34 -40.11 -26.63
C ALA A 17 5.06 -39.29 -26.39
N ASP A 18 4.62 -39.18 -25.13
CA ASP A 18 3.44 -38.40 -24.76
C ASP A 18 3.75 -36.89 -24.76
N LEU A 19 4.94 -36.52 -24.27
CA LEU A 19 5.44 -35.15 -24.29
C LEU A 19 5.64 -34.67 -25.73
N GLU A 20 6.31 -35.48 -26.56
CA GLU A 20 6.51 -35.18 -27.99
C GLU A 20 5.18 -35.00 -28.71
N ARG A 21 4.21 -35.89 -28.46
CA ARG A 21 2.87 -35.78 -29.05
C ARG A 21 2.15 -34.52 -28.59
N THR A 22 2.30 -34.13 -27.33
CA THR A 22 1.67 -32.93 -26.76
C THR A 22 2.19 -31.67 -27.44
N VAL A 23 3.51 -31.49 -27.51
CA VAL A 23 4.13 -30.31 -28.15
C VAL A 23 3.74 -30.24 -29.63
N LYS A 24 3.77 -31.36 -30.37
CA LYS A 24 3.34 -31.41 -31.78
C LYS A 24 1.89 -30.97 -31.96
N GLU A 25 0.98 -31.43 -31.10
CA GLU A 25 -0.43 -31.07 -31.22
C GLU A 25 -0.68 -29.60 -30.89
N VAL A 26 0.07 -29.01 -29.95
CA VAL A 26 0.04 -27.55 -29.70
C VAL A 26 0.47 -26.80 -30.97
N LEU A 27 1.65 -27.10 -31.52
CA LEU A 27 2.17 -26.43 -32.72
C LEU A 27 1.20 -26.54 -33.91
N LYS A 28 0.65 -27.74 -34.12
CA LYS A 28 -0.33 -28.00 -35.17
C LYS A 28 -1.64 -27.24 -34.97
N THR A 29 -2.13 -27.12 -33.73
CA THR A 29 -3.34 -26.36 -33.39
C THR A 29 -3.13 -24.86 -33.66
N GLU A 30 -1.90 -24.37 -33.46
CA GLU A 30 -1.51 -22.99 -33.78
C GLU A 30 -1.15 -22.76 -35.26
N GLY A 31 -1.22 -23.81 -36.10
CA GLY A 31 -0.91 -23.72 -37.52
C GLY A 31 0.58 -23.53 -37.83
N LEU A 32 1.44 -23.88 -36.88
CA LEU A 32 2.90 -23.82 -37.01
C LEU A 32 3.46 -25.13 -37.60
N GLY A 33 4.62 -25.03 -38.24
CA GLY A 33 5.36 -26.19 -38.75
C GLY A 33 6.04 -26.98 -37.63
N GLU A 34 6.69 -28.08 -37.97
CA GLU A 34 7.42 -28.90 -36.99
C GLU A 34 8.88 -28.42 -36.78
N ASP A 35 9.33 -27.30 -37.35
CA ASP A 35 10.73 -26.87 -37.32
C ASP A 35 11.08 -26.10 -36.03
N TYR A 36 10.68 -26.65 -34.88
CA TYR A 36 10.91 -26.06 -33.56
C TYR A 36 11.62 -27.02 -32.61
N GLU A 37 12.43 -26.44 -31.73
CA GLU A 37 13.11 -27.13 -30.63
C GLU A 37 12.55 -26.67 -29.28
N VAL A 38 12.19 -27.63 -28.42
CA VAL A 38 11.73 -27.39 -27.04
C VAL A 38 12.55 -28.28 -26.11
N SER A 39 12.98 -27.74 -24.97
CA SER A 39 13.63 -28.49 -23.91
C SER A 39 12.67 -28.66 -22.72
N ILE A 40 12.57 -29.87 -22.18
CA ILE A 40 11.77 -30.18 -20.99
C ILE A 40 12.69 -30.79 -19.92
N THR A 41 12.83 -30.12 -18.79
CA THR A 41 13.64 -30.59 -17.67
C THR A 41 12.77 -30.89 -16.45
N PHE A 42 12.86 -32.10 -15.93
CA PHE A 42 12.21 -32.48 -14.67
C PHE A 42 13.13 -32.25 -13.48
N VAL A 43 12.60 -31.61 -12.44
CA VAL A 43 13.35 -31.22 -11.23
C VAL A 43 12.56 -31.52 -9.95
N ASP A 44 13.23 -31.45 -8.80
CA ASP A 44 12.61 -31.55 -7.47
C ASP A 44 12.11 -30.18 -6.96
N ARG A 45 11.51 -30.17 -5.77
CA ARG A 45 11.00 -28.92 -5.15
C ARG A 45 12.07 -27.92 -4.79
N GLU A 46 13.25 -28.37 -4.37
CA GLU A 46 14.33 -27.46 -3.95
C GLU A 46 14.87 -26.70 -5.15
N GLU A 47 15.06 -27.42 -6.27
CA GLU A 47 15.54 -26.87 -7.52
C GLU A 47 14.54 -25.91 -8.15
N ILE A 48 13.26 -26.27 -8.26
CA ILE A 48 12.26 -25.35 -8.85
C ILE A 48 12.03 -24.12 -7.97
N HIS A 49 12.12 -24.24 -6.64
CA HIS A 49 12.04 -23.10 -5.74
C HIS A 49 13.25 -22.17 -5.94
N ARG A 50 14.47 -22.73 -6.10
CA ARG A 50 15.66 -21.94 -6.41
C ARG A 50 15.50 -21.18 -7.73
N LEU A 51 15.04 -21.85 -8.78
CA LEU A 51 14.80 -21.24 -10.09
C LEU A 51 13.70 -20.17 -10.05
N ASN A 52 12.60 -20.42 -9.34
CA ASN A 52 11.50 -19.46 -9.22
C ASN A 52 11.96 -18.18 -8.49
N ARG A 53 12.81 -18.33 -7.48
CA ARG A 53 13.42 -17.20 -6.78
C ARG A 53 14.44 -16.47 -7.66
N GLU A 54 15.28 -17.18 -8.39
CA GLU A 54 16.34 -16.58 -9.21
C GLU A 54 15.79 -15.81 -10.42
N PHE A 55 14.79 -16.37 -11.10
CA PHE A 55 14.29 -15.82 -12.37
C PHE A 55 13.00 -14.99 -12.24
N ARG A 56 12.21 -15.19 -11.17
CA ARG A 56 10.93 -14.46 -10.95
C ARG A 56 10.87 -13.68 -9.64
N ASP A 57 11.91 -13.73 -8.79
CA ASP A 57 11.95 -13.15 -7.43
C ASP A 57 10.79 -13.65 -6.53
N VAL A 58 10.32 -14.88 -6.78
CA VAL A 58 9.23 -15.52 -6.03
C VAL A 58 9.78 -16.63 -5.13
N ASP A 59 9.74 -16.40 -3.80
CA ASP A 59 10.30 -17.31 -2.79
C ASP A 59 9.34 -18.46 -2.40
N ARG A 60 8.90 -19.26 -3.38
CA ARG A 60 8.15 -20.51 -3.17
C ARG A 60 8.34 -21.49 -4.34
N PRO A 61 8.17 -22.81 -4.15
CA PRO A 61 8.11 -23.76 -5.27
C PRO A 61 6.86 -23.50 -6.14
N THR A 62 6.95 -23.88 -7.43
CA THR A 62 5.84 -23.89 -8.39
C THR A 62 5.79 -25.25 -9.09
N ASP A 63 4.72 -25.51 -9.83
CA ASP A 63 4.53 -26.69 -10.67
C ASP A 63 5.38 -26.67 -11.95
N VAL A 64 5.41 -25.54 -12.65
CA VAL A 64 6.16 -25.38 -13.90
C VAL A 64 6.70 -23.96 -14.09
N LEU A 65 7.86 -23.85 -14.74
CA LEU A 65 8.45 -22.60 -15.24
C LEU A 65 8.69 -22.72 -16.74
N SER A 66 8.43 -21.64 -17.49
CA SER A 66 8.67 -21.57 -18.93
C SER A 66 9.65 -20.43 -19.21
N PHE A 67 10.71 -20.69 -19.96
CA PHE A 67 11.75 -19.75 -20.32
C PHE A 67 11.79 -19.60 -21.85
N PRO A 68 11.06 -18.62 -22.42
CA PRO A 68 11.11 -18.38 -23.85
C PRO A 68 12.48 -17.89 -24.29
N LEU A 69 12.99 -18.45 -25.39
CA LEU A 69 14.21 -17.97 -26.06
C LEU A 69 13.83 -16.84 -27.03
N ASP A 70 14.50 -15.69 -26.93
CA ASP A 70 14.24 -14.53 -27.78
C ASP A 70 14.85 -14.76 -29.18
N ASP A 71 14.00 -14.71 -30.21
CA ASP A 71 14.24 -15.03 -31.63
C ASP A 71 15.23 -14.06 -32.32
N THR A 72 16.47 -13.95 -31.81
CA THR A 72 17.47 -13.00 -32.33
C THR A 72 18.45 -13.59 -33.35
N ILE A 73 18.29 -14.87 -33.73
CA ILE A 73 19.20 -15.53 -34.67
C ILE A 73 18.42 -16.31 -35.74
N ASP A 74 18.02 -15.63 -36.82
CA ASP A 74 17.52 -16.24 -38.06
C ASP A 74 18.68 -16.94 -38.80
N LEU A 75 19.00 -18.17 -38.40
CA LEU A 75 19.89 -19.04 -39.15
C LEU A 75 19.05 -19.83 -40.18
N PRO A 76 19.29 -19.67 -41.49
CA PRO A 76 18.66 -20.53 -42.49
C PRO A 76 19.19 -21.96 -42.28
N ASP A 77 18.27 -22.92 -42.06
CA ASP A 77 18.50 -24.36 -41.84
C ASP A 77 18.69 -24.84 -40.38
N ALA A 78 18.32 -24.06 -39.36
CA ALA A 78 18.25 -24.53 -37.96
C ALA A 78 16.81 -24.54 -37.43
N ASP A 79 16.46 -25.54 -36.59
CA ASP A 79 15.18 -25.55 -35.86
C ASP A 79 15.09 -24.30 -34.97
N LYS A 80 13.91 -23.65 -34.96
CA LYS A 80 13.67 -22.47 -34.13
C LYS A 80 13.51 -22.90 -32.66
N MET A 81 14.41 -22.43 -31.79
CA MET A 81 14.36 -22.77 -30.37
C MET A 81 13.25 -21.97 -29.66
N LEU A 82 12.20 -22.65 -29.19
CA LEU A 82 11.10 -22.00 -28.47
C LEU A 82 11.48 -21.64 -27.03
N GLY A 83 12.29 -22.48 -26.37
CA GLY A 83 12.64 -22.27 -24.96
C GLY A 83 12.73 -23.54 -24.14
N ASP A 84 12.89 -23.32 -22.84
CA ASP A 84 12.97 -24.35 -21.81
C ASP A 84 11.69 -24.41 -20.98
N ILE A 85 11.24 -25.62 -20.68
CA ILE A 85 10.12 -25.93 -19.78
C ILE A 85 10.67 -26.72 -18.60
N VAL A 86 10.54 -26.20 -17.38
CA VAL A 86 11.03 -26.86 -16.16
C VAL A 86 9.85 -27.28 -15.31
N ILE A 87 9.65 -28.59 -15.13
CA ILE A 87 8.50 -29.17 -14.42
C ILE A 87 8.96 -29.79 -13.09
N CYS A 88 8.28 -29.46 -11.99
CA CYS A 88 8.52 -30.11 -10.70
C CYS A 88 7.62 -31.34 -10.52
N LEU A 89 8.23 -32.52 -10.46
CA LEU A 89 7.47 -33.77 -10.35
C LEU A 89 6.70 -33.91 -9.04
N ASP A 90 7.30 -33.49 -7.93
CA ASP A 90 6.65 -33.60 -6.61
C ASP A 90 5.39 -32.73 -6.55
N VAL A 91 5.41 -31.56 -7.18
CA VAL A 91 4.26 -30.65 -7.21
C VAL A 91 3.19 -31.17 -8.17
N ALA A 92 3.59 -31.65 -9.36
CA ALA A 92 2.65 -32.25 -10.31
C ALA A 92 1.94 -33.49 -9.73
N LYS A 93 2.61 -34.27 -8.88
CA LYS A 93 1.98 -35.39 -8.15
C LYS A 93 0.94 -34.94 -7.14
N ASP A 94 1.28 -33.93 -6.34
CA ASP A 94 0.34 -33.38 -5.37
C ASP A 94 -0.90 -32.82 -6.08
N GLN A 95 -0.71 -32.10 -7.18
CA GLN A 95 -1.81 -31.58 -8.00
C GLN A 95 -2.65 -32.70 -8.62
N ALA A 96 -2.02 -33.71 -9.21
CA ALA A 96 -2.74 -34.85 -9.78
C ALA A 96 -3.62 -35.56 -8.72
N MET A 97 -3.10 -35.73 -7.49
CA MET A 97 -3.87 -36.29 -6.38
C MET A 97 -4.99 -35.36 -5.90
N GLU A 98 -4.73 -34.05 -5.78
CA GLU A 98 -5.71 -33.04 -5.34
C GLU A 98 -6.88 -32.91 -6.32
N PHE A 99 -6.60 -32.89 -7.62
CA PHE A 99 -7.60 -32.73 -8.67
C PHE A 99 -8.23 -34.04 -9.14
N GLY A 100 -7.74 -35.18 -8.66
CA GLY A 100 -8.32 -36.50 -8.89
C GLY A 100 -8.11 -37.03 -10.31
N HIS A 101 -6.93 -36.81 -10.90
CA HIS A 101 -6.58 -37.35 -12.22
C HIS A 101 -5.17 -37.94 -12.24
N SER A 102 -4.81 -38.61 -13.33
CA SER A 102 -3.50 -39.29 -13.44
C SER A 102 -2.33 -38.30 -13.54
N LEU A 103 -1.17 -38.66 -12.95
CA LEU A 103 0.07 -37.91 -13.10
C LEU A 103 0.44 -37.71 -14.58
N ARG A 104 0.19 -38.73 -15.41
CA ARG A 104 0.39 -38.66 -16.85
C ARG A 104 -0.38 -37.50 -17.48
N ARG A 105 -1.66 -37.34 -17.11
CA ARG A 105 -2.47 -36.22 -17.58
C ARG A 105 -1.91 -34.88 -17.10
N GLU A 106 -1.52 -34.77 -15.84
CA GLU A 106 -1.01 -33.52 -15.28
C GLU A 106 0.25 -33.05 -15.98
N ILE A 107 1.22 -33.96 -16.19
CA ILE A 107 2.45 -33.64 -16.93
C ILE A 107 2.13 -33.20 -18.37
N MET A 108 1.24 -33.92 -19.08
CA MET A 108 0.83 -33.52 -20.43
C MET A 108 0.13 -32.15 -20.44
N TYR A 109 -0.68 -31.84 -19.42
CA TYR A 109 -1.31 -30.55 -19.27
C TYR A 109 -0.28 -29.44 -19.02
N LEU A 110 0.66 -29.63 -18.09
CA LEU A 110 1.73 -28.66 -17.80
C LEU A 110 2.62 -28.42 -19.03
N THR A 111 2.91 -29.47 -19.81
CA THR A 111 3.64 -29.33 -21.09
C THR A 111 2.84 -28.54 -22.12
N CYS A 112 1.54 -28.81 -22.27
CA CYS A 112 0.66 -28.04 -23.15
C CYS A 112 0.63 -26.55 -22.75
N HIS A 113 0.38 -26.30 -21.47
CA HIS A 113 0.29 -24.96 -20.88
C HIS A 113 1.60 -24.18 -21.10
N SER A 114 2.73 -24.80 -20.79
CA SER A 114 4.06 -24.19 -20.94
C SER A 114 4.44 -23.94 -22.39
N THR A 115 4.09 -24.86 -23.31
CA THR A 115 4.35 -24.66 -24.74
C THR A 115 3.55 -23.46 -25.29
N LEU A 116 2.31 -23.27 -24.84
CA LEU A 116 1.53 -22.08 -25.20
C LEU A 116 2.19 -20.79 -24.66
N HIS A 117 2.73 -20.81 -23.44
CA HIS A 117 3.51 -19.69 -22.91
C HIS A 117 4.77 -19.40 -23.74
N LEU A 118 5.51 -20.42 -24.19
CA LEU A 118 6.64 -20.24 -25.10
C LEU A 118 6.23 -19.61 -26.45
N LEU A 119 5.00 -19.86 -26.91
CA LEU A 119 4.42 -19.25 -28.11
C LEU A 119 3.87 -17.83 -27.88
N GLY A 120 4.06 -17.27 -26.68
CA GLY A 120 3.63 -15.92 -26.34
C GLY A 120 2.18 -15.78 -25.90
N TYR A 121 1.49 -16.89 -25.62
CA TYR A 121 0.22 -16.81 -24.90
C TYR A 121 0.47 -16.42 -23.45
N ASP A 122 -0.36 -15.52 -22.94
CA ASP A 122 -0.40 -15.18 -21.53
C ASP A 122 -1.82 -15.34 -20.99
N HIS A 123 -1.91 -15.38 -19.68
CA HIS A 123 -3.12 -15.56 -18.89
C HIS A 123 -3.27 -14.48 -17.80
N MET A 124 -2.48 -13.39 -17.89
CA MET A 124 -2.59 -12.24 -16.99
C MET A 124 -3.94 -11.51 -17.16
N GLU A 125 -4.43 -11.35 -18.39
CA GLU A 125 -5.70 -10.70 -18.71
C GLU A 125 -6.84 -11.72 -18.95
N GLU A 126 -8.10 -11.40 -18.60
CA GLU A 126 -9.22 -12.36 -18.69
C GLU A 126 -9.51 -12.86 -20.11
N ASP A 127 -9.36 -11.99 -21.11
CA ASP A 127 -9.63 -12.35 -22.51
C ASP A 127 -8.52 -13.26 -23.06
N GLU A 128 -7.26 -13.00 -22.71
CA GLU A 128 -6.10 -13.83 -23.07
C GLU A 128 -6.16 -15.19 -22.36
N LYS A 129 -6.49 -15.20 -21.07
CA LYS A 129 -6.72 -16.41 -20.29
C LYS A 129 -7.85 -17.26 -20.87
N ARG A 130 -8.95 -16.65 -21.33
CA ARG A 130 -10.06 -17.39 -21.94
C ARG A 130 -9.62 -18.04 -23.26
N GLU A 131 -8.84 -17.32 -24.06
CA GLU A 131 -8.31 -17.86 -25.31
C GLU A 131 -7.30 -18.99 -25.04
N MET A 132 -6.35 -18.79 -24.13
CA MET A 132 -5.39 -19.81 -23.72
C MET A 132 -6.09 -21.08 -23.21
N ARG A 133 -7.08 -20.94 -22.32
CA ARG A 133 -7.89 -22.07 -21.84
C ARG A 133 -8.67 -22.77 -22.94
N ARG A 134 -9.13 -22.02 -23.94
CA ARG A 134 -9.82 -22.61 -25.09
C ARG A 134 -8.83 -23.47 -25.89
N ARG A 135 -7.59 -22.99 -26.09
CA ARG A 135 -6.52 -23.74 -26.76
C ARG A 135 -6.11 -24.98 -25.98
N GLU A 136 -5.87 -24.87 -24.68
CA GLU A 136 -5.54 -26.00 -23.80
C GLU A 136 -6.60 -27.10 -23.89
N LYS A 137 -7.89 -26.73 -23.81
CA LYS A 137 -9.00 -27.69 -23.92
C LYS A 137 -9.05 -28.35 -25.30
N GLU A 138 -8.76 -27.59 -26.35
CA GLU A 138 -8.74 -28.09 -27.72
C GLU A 138 -7.63 -29.12 -27.93
N VAL A 139 -6.40 -28.81 -27.48
CA VAL A 139 -5.25 -29.71 -27.55
C VAL A 139 -5.48 -30.97 -26.73
N MET A 140 -5.90 -30.85 -25.47
CA MET A 140 -6.13 -32.01 -24.60
C MET A 140 -7.24 -32.93 -25.14
N ARG A 141 -8.28 -32.34 -25.77
CA ARG A 141 -9.33 -33.12 -26.45
C ARG A 141 -8.80 -33.85 -27.68
N ASN A 142 -7.96 -33.23 -28.49
CA ASN A 142 -7.38 -33.86 -29.68
C ASN A 142 -6.45 -35.03 -29.30
N LEU A 143 -5.73 -34.89 -28.19
CA LEU A 143 -4.87 -35.94 -27.62
C LEU A 143 -5.66 -37.07 -26.93
N ARG A 144 -6.98 -36.90 -26.77
CA ARG A 144 -7.88 -37.83 -26.04
C ARG A 144 -7.42 -38.09 -24.61
N VAL A 145 -6.97 -37.04 -23.92
CA VAL A 145 -6.56 -37.13 -22.52
C VAL A 145 -7.64 -36.50 -21.66
N PHE A 146 -8.45 -37.34 -21.02
CA PHE A 146 -9.59 -36.91 -20.20
C PHE A 146 -9.34 -37.14 -18.71
N LYS A 147 -10.13 -36.49 -17.85
CA LYS A 147 -10.03 -36.61 -16.38
C LYS A 147 -10.28 -38.05 -15.89
N ASN A 148 -10.99 -38.88 -16.67
CA ASN A 148 -11.42 -40.25 -16.33
C ASN A 148 -10.67 -41.36 -17.11
N ASP A 149 -9.47 -41.11 -17.65
CA ASP A 149 -8.73 -42.14 -18.39
C ASP A 149 -8.09 -43.19 -17.46
N ASP A 150 -8.92 -44.08 -16.94
CA ASP A 150 -8.52 -45.41 -16.47
C ASP A 150 -8.77 -46.41 -17.61
N HIS A 151 -7.74 -46.75 -18.37
CA HIS A 151 -7.87 -47.72 -19.47
C HIS A 151 -7.46 -49.14 -19.03
N GLU A 152 -8.44 -50.04 -18.96
CA GLU A 152 -8.27 -51.47 -19.28
C GLU A 152 -9.47 -52.01 -20.09
N ASN A 153 -9.17 -52.47 -21.32
CA ASN A 153 -9.84 -53.46 -22.20
C ASN A 153 -11.36 -53.43 -22.44
N PHE A 154 -11.79 -53.57 -23.70
CA PHE A 154 -12.40 -54.81 -24.24
C PHE A 154 -12.77 -54.69 -25.74
N ASP A 155 -12.72 -55.84 -26.42
CA ASP A 155 -12.94 -56.06 -27.85
C ASP A 155 -14.34 -56.68 -28.12
N HIS A 156 -14.87 -56.41 -29.33
CA HIS A 156 -16.02 -57.02 -30.04
C HIS A 156 -17.47 -56.94 -29.49
N MET A 157 -18.39 -56.45 -30.34
CA MET A 157 -19.82 -56.23 -30.07
C MET A 157 -20.71 -56.82 -31.19
N ASP A 158 -21.83 -57.47 -30.84
CA ASP A 158 -22.86 -57.97 -31.79
C ASP A 158 -24.29 -57.55 -31.36
N LYS A 159 -25.17 -57.45 -32.35
CA LYS A 159 -26.37 -56.61 -32.53
C LYS A 159 -27.57 -56.72 -31.57
N ASN A 160 -27.45 -57.32 -30.39
CA ASN A 160 -28.55 -57.36 -29.41
C ASN A 160 -28.52 -56.20 -28.38
N ASP A 161 -27.58 -55.27 -28.52
CA ASP A 161 -27.40 -54.16 -27.57
C ASP A 161 -28.33 -52.95 -27.80
N TYR A 162 -28.96 -52.82 -28.96
CA TYR A 162 -29.77 -51.63 -29.31
C TYR A 162 -31.01 -51.42 -28.44
N GLU A 163 -31.64 -52.49 -27.93
CA GLU A 163 -32.80 -52.37 -27.03
C GLU A 163 -32.40 -52.16 -25.57
N LYS A 164 -31.22 -52.65 -25.16
CA LYS A 164 -30.60 -52.34 -23.86
C LYS A 164 -30.08 -50.91 -23.79
N GLU A 165 -29.44 -50.44 -24.85
CA GLU A 165 -28.95 -49.06 -24.99
C GLU A 165 -30.07 -48.03 -24.89
N ARG A 166 -31.32 -48.37 -25.24
CA ARG A 166 -32.45 -47.42 -25.16
C ARG A 166 -32.99 -47.24 -23.74
N GLU A 167 -32.97 -48.28 -22.92
CA GLU A 167 -33.27 -48.18 -21.47
C GLU A 167 -32.08 -47.62 -20.67
N GLU A 168 -30.84 -47.94 -21.06
CA GLU A 168 -29.65 -47.29 -20.54
C GLU A 168 -29.56 -45.81 -20.96
N ALA A 169 -29.98 -45.43 -22.17
CA ALA A 169 -30.01 -44.04 -22.62
C ALA A 169 -30.98 -43.18 -21.79
N ALA A 170 -32.12 -43.74 -21.38
CA ALA A 170 -33.07 -43.04 -20.50
C ALA A 170 -32.53 -42.86 -19.06
N LYS A 171 -31.80 -43.86 -18.54
CA LYS A 171 -31.05 -43.72 -17.28
C LYS A 171 -29.84 -42.79 -17.42
N ASN A 172 -29.19 -42.80 -18.58
CA ASN A 172 -28.06 -41.93 -18.90
C ASN A 172 -28.51 -40.48 -19.05
N ASP A 173 -29.73 -40.18 -19.50
CA ASP A 173 -30.25 -38.79 -19.52
C ASP A 173 -30.45 -38.24 -18.10
N GLU A 174 -30.97 -39.06 -17.17
CA GLU A 174 -31.13 -38.68 -15.75
C GLU A 174 -29.76 -38.56 -15.04
N LYS A 175 -28.86 -39.51 -15.31
CA LYS A 175 -27.47 -39.50 -14.82
C LYS A 175 -26.63 -38.39 -15.47
N PHE A 176 -26.93 -37.99 -16.70
CA PHE A 176 -26.31 -36.87 -17.40
C PHE A 176 -26.82 -35.53 -16.87
N LEU A 177 -28.10 -35.44 -16.48
CA LEU A 177 -28.64 -34.28 -15.79
C LEU A 177 -28.02 -34.12 -14.40
N GLU A 178 -27.90 -35.22 -13.66
CA GLU A 178 -27.24 -35.26 -12.35
C GLU A 178 -25.74 -34.92 -12.48
N PHE A 179 -25.04 -35.54 -13.42
CA PHE A 179 -23.64 -35.23 -13.76
C PHE A 179 -23.44 -33.80 -14.24
N ARG A 180 -24.35 -33.25 -15.05
CA ARG A 180 -24.27 -31.85 -15.51
C ARG A 180 -24.45 -30.87 -14.36
N ASP A 181 -25.30 -31.20 -13.39
CA ASP A 181 -25.56 -30.35 -12.25
C ASP A 181 -24.44 -30.48 -11.19
N GLU A 182 -23.87 -31.68 -11.01
CA GLU A 182 -22.61 -31.90 -10.27
C GLU A 182 -21.44 -31.15 -10.91
N LEU A 183 -21.23 -31.30 -12.22
CA LEU A 183 -20.18 -30.62 -12.97
C LEU A 183 -20.35 -29.09 -12.93
N LYS A 184 -21.58 -28.58 -12.91
CA LYS A 184 -21.84 -27.15 -12.74
C LYS A 184 -21.45 -26.65 -11.36
N GLU A 185 -21.73 -27.40 -10.30
CA GLU A 185 -21.30 -27.02 -8.95
C GLU A 185 -19.79 -27.20 -8.77
N GLU A 186 -19.17 -28.23 -9.35
CA GLU A 186 -17.72 -28.44 -9.35
C GLU A 186 -17.00 -27.31 -10.11
N ILE A 187 -17.43 -26.96 -11.34
CA ILE A 187 -16.90 -25.82 -12.10
C ILE A 187 -17.05 -24.50 -11.31
N LYS A 188 -18.14 -24.35 -10.57
CA LYS A 188 -18.43 -23.15 -9.79
C LYS A 188 -17.61 -23.10 -8.50
N GLU A 189 -17.31 -24.24 -7.88
CA GLU A 189 -16.35 -24.33 -6.78
C GLU A 189 -14.92 -24.09 -7.25
N GLU A 190 -14.52 -24.66 -8.38
CA GLU A 190 -13.22 -24.48 -9.00
C GLU A 190 -13.02 -23.00 -9.41
N LEU A 191 -14.02 -22.37 -10.02
CA LEU A 191 -14.04 -20.92 -10.29
C LEU A 191 -13.96 -20.09 -9.01
N ARG A 192 -14.62 -20.51 -7.91
CA ARG A 192 -14.54 -19.81 -6.62
C ARG A 192 -13.16 -19.99 -5.97
N LEU A 193 -12.54 -21.15 -6.11
CA LEU A 193 -11.20 -21.45 -5.62
C LEU A 193 -10.17 -20.68 -6.43
N GLU A 194 -10.23 -20.70 -7.76
CA GLU A 194 -9.39 -19.88 -8.63
C GLU A 194 -9.53 -18.39 -8.31
N GLN A 195 -10.76 -17.90 -8.09
CA GLN A 195 -10.96 -16.52 -7.65
C GLN A 195 -10.35 -16.26 -6.28
N ARG A 196 -10.42 -17.21 -5.34
CA ARG A 196 -9.80 -17.09 -4.02
C ARG A 196 -8.27 -17.09 -4.10
N TYR A 197 -7.68 -17.98 -4.88
CA TYR A 197 -6.24 -18.08 -5.11
C TYR A 197 -5.73 -16.83 -5.82
N ALA A 198 -6.40 -16.40 -6.88
CA ALA A 198 -5.98 -15.21 -7.61
C ALA A 198 -6.18 -13.92 -6.81
N ASN A 199 -7.21 -13.84 -5.95
CA ASN A 199 -7.36 -12.75 -4.98
C ASN A 199 -6.25 -12.72 -3.92
N ALA A 200 -5.70 -13.88 -3.56
CA ALA A 200 -4.63 -14.01 -2.57
C ALA A 200 -3.24 -13.72 -3.16
N GLU A 201 -3.04 -14.03 -4.44
CA GLU A 201 -1.75 -13.95 -5.12
C GLU A 201 -1.54 -12.63 -5.89
N TYR A 202 -2.60 -12.08 -6.51
CA TYR A 202 -2.52 -10.89 -7.37
C TYR A 202 -3.35 -9.70 -6.84
N GLY A 203 -3.97 -9.84 -5.65
CA GLY A 203 -4.98 -8.90 -5.15
C GLY A 203 -6.38 -9.15 -5.75
N LYS A 204 -7.41 -8.51 -5.19
CA LYS A 204 -8.83 -8.73 -5.57
C LYS A 204 -9.05 -8.65 -7.10
N ILE A 205 -9.35 -9.77 -7.74
CA ILE A 205 -9.93 -9.88 -9.07
C ILE A 205 -11.39 -9.43 -9.02
N TYR A 206 -11.69 -8.34 -9.71
CA TYR A 206 -13.03 -7.78 -9.80
C TYR A 206 -13.81 -8.44 -10.95
N THR A 207 -14.67 -9.41 -10.64
CA THR A 207 -15.65 -9.89 -11.61
C THR A 207 -16.71 -8.82 -11.90
N LYS A 208 -17.01 -8.59 -13.18
CA LYS A 208 -18.02 -7.61 -13.61
C LYS A 208 -19.43 -8.06 -13.18
N GLU A 209 -19.96 -7.45 -12.12
CA GLU A 209 -21.32 -7.74 -11.65
C GLU A 209 -22.40 -7.30 -12.67
N ASN A 210 -23.36 -8.19 -12.92
CA ASN A 210 -24.54 -7.89 -13.75
C ASN A 210 -25.54 -7.02 -12.97
N LEU A 211 -25.36 -5.70 -13.04
CA LEU A 211 -26.17 -4.71 -12.33
C LEU A 211 -27.20 -4.02 -13.25
N SER A 212 -28.36 -3.70 -12.70
CA SER A 212 -29.35 -2.81 -13.33
C SER A 212 -28.77 -1.41 -13.57
N HIS A 213 -29.33 -0.64 -14.50
CA HIS A 213 -28.84 0.70 -14.84
C HIS A 213 -28.77 1.64 -13.61
N GLY A 214 -29.77 1.59 -12.73
CA GLY A 214 -29.76 2.35 -11.46
C GLY A 214 -28.71 1.87 -10.46
N GLN A 215 -28.46 0.55 -10.41
CA GLN A 215 -27.42 -0.02 -9.56
C GLN A 215 -26.01 0.29 -10.08
N LYS A 216 -25.82 0.36 -11.40
CA LYS A 216 -24.56 0.81 -12.02
C LYS A 216 -24.24 2.27 -11.67
N PHE A 217 -25.25 3.14 -11.65
CA PHE A 217 -25.09 4.54 -11.23
C PHE A 217 -24.62 4.63 -9.76
N LEU A 218 -25.29 3.92 -8.84
CA LEU A 218 -24.90 3.90 -7.43
C LEU A 218 -23.51 3.30 -7.21
N LYS A 219 -23.20 2.19 -7.90
CA LYS A 219 -21.90 1.53 -7.79
C LYS A 219 -20.75 2.40 -8.32
N GLY A 220 -21.01 3.32 -9.24
CA GLY A 220 -20.05 4.35 -9.65
C GLY A 220 -19.56 5.23 -8.48
N PHE A 221 -20.44 5.55 -7.52
CA PHE A 221 -20.04 6.28 -6.32
C PHE A 221 -19.21 5.42 -5.38
N ASP A 222 -19.53 4.13 -5.26
CA ASP A 222 -18.75 3.19 -4.46
C ASP A 222 -17.31 3.09 -5.00
N TYR A 223 -17.13 2.98 -6.33
CA TYR A 223 -15.80 2.98 -6.94
C TYR A 223 -15.02 4.28 -6.68
N ALA A 224 -15.68 5.43 -6.79
CA ALA A 224 -15.04 6.72 -6.50
C ALA A 224 -14.63 6.83 -5.02
N TYR A 225 -15.48 6.36 -4.11
CA TYR A 225 -15.21 6.35 -2.68
C TYR A 225 -14.08 5.37 -2.32
N GLU A 226 -14.11 4.14 -2.84
CA GLU A 226 -13.05 3.15 -2.65
C GLU A 226 -11.71 3.67 -3.20
N GLY A 227 -11.70 4.33 -4.36
CA GLY A 227 -10.50 4.97 -4.92
C GLY A 227 -9.94 6.07 -4.02
N LEU A 228 -10.81 6.90 -3.44
CA LEU A 228 -10.40 7.93 -2.47
C LEU A 228 -9.80 7.29 -1.20
N VAL A 229 -10.46 6.28 -0.64
CA VAL A 229 -9.98 5.56 0.55
C VAL A 229 -8.64 4.86 0.28
N PHE A 230 -8.50 4.25 -0.90
CA PHE A 230 -7.25 3.63 -1.35
C PHE A 230 -6.11 4.65 -1.35
N ALA A 231 -6.30 5.80 -2.02
CA ALA A 231 -5.28 6.84 -2.10
C ALA A 231 -4.91 7.40 -0.73
N ILE A 232 -5.88 7.62 0.16
CA ILE A 232 -5.62 8.09 1.54
C ILE A 232 -4.78 7.09 2.32
N ASN A 233 -5.01 5.80 2.17
CA ASN A 233 -4.32 4.79 2.98
C ASN A 233 -2.89 4.52 2.50
N HIS A 234 -2.67 4.52 1.18
CA HIS A 234 -1.38 4.18 0.58
C HIS A 234 -0.45 5.40 0.47
N GLU A 235 -0.96 6.59 0.20
CA GLU A 235 -0.12 7.77 0.00
C GLU A 235 0.01 8.66 1.24
N LYS A 236 1.26 8.91 1.65
CA LYS A 236 1.57 9.81 2.77
C LYS A 236 1.17 11.25 2.47
N ASN A 237 1.38 11.70 1.24
CA ASN A 237 1.04 13.06 0.79
C ASN A 237 -0.48 13.29 0.88
N MET A 238 -1.29 12.30 0.49
CA MET A 238 -2.75 12.38 0.58
C MET A 238 -3.22 12.58 2.04
N LYS A 239 -2.63 11.87 3.00
CA LYS A 239 -2.94 12.06 4.45
C LYS A 239 -2.65 13.48 4.91
N PHE A 240 -1.50 14.02 4.48
CA PHE A 240 -1.12 15.40 4.78
C PHE A 240 -2.08 16.41 4.17
N HIS A 241 -2.43 16.25 2.89
CA HIS A 241 -3.35 17.16 2.20
C HIS A 241 -4.75 17.16 2.83
N ILE A 242 -5.29 15.99 3.20
CA ILE A 242 -6.59 15.94 3.90
C ILE A 242 -6.53 16.62 5.26
N LEU A 243 -5.48 16.37 6.06
CA LEU A 243 -5.30 17.02 7.34
C LEU A 243 -5.20 18.55 7.18
N ALA A 244 -4.41 19.02 6.22
CA ALA A 244 -4.27 20.44 5.90
C ALA A 244 -5.61 21.05 5.49
N CYS A 245 -6.39 20.37 4.65
CA CYS A 245 -7.73 20.82 4.25
C CYS A 245 -8.68 20.92 5.46
N ALA A 246 -8.68 19.92 6.34
CA ALA A 246 -9.49 19.95 7.56
C ALA A 246 -9.11 21.13 8.46
N ILE A 247 -7.82 21.39 8.67
CA ILE A 247 -7.33 22.54 9.43
C ILE A 247 -7.78 23.85 8.80
N VAL A 248 -7.63 24.00 7.47
CA VAL A 248 -8.03 25.20 6.74
C VAL A 248 -9.55 25.42 6.82
N PHE A 249 -10.37 24.37 6.68
CA PHE A 249 -11.82 24.46 6.85
C PHE A 249 -12.22 24.83 8.28
N VAL A 250 -11.58 24.25 9.30
CA VAL A 250 -11.85 24.62 10.69
C VAL A 250 -11.45 26.07 10.96
N ALA A 251 -10.27 26.49 10.50
CA ALA A 251 -9.83 27.88 10.57
C ALA A 251 -10.84 28.81 9.89
N SER A 252 -11.38 28.39 8.74
CA SER A 252 -12.38 29.16 7.98
C SER A 252 -13.65 29.50 8.76
N LEU A 253 -13.99 28.74 9.80
CA LEU A 253 -15.14 29.03 10.67
C LEU A 253 -14.87 30.18 11.66
N PHE A 254 -13.61 30.39 12.03
CA PHE A 254 -13.20 31.44 12.97
C PHE A 254 -12.94 32.78 12.27
N PHE A 255 -12.69 32.74 10.97
CA PHE A 255 -12.49 33.92 10.15
C PHE A 255 -13.78 34.22 9.38
N ASN A 256 -14.23 35.48 9.37
CA ASN A 256 -15.45 35.87 8.67
C ASN A 256 -15.21 35.90 7.14
N ILE A 257 -15.19 34.73 6.52
CA ILE A 257 -14.91 34.53 5.08
C ILE A 257 -16.18 34.75 4.27
N SER A 258 -16.08 35.58 3.23
CA SER A 258 -17.16 35.84 2.30
C SER A 258 -17.44 34.65 1.39
N ARG A 259 -18.62 34.61 0.77
CA ARG A 259 -19.00 33.54 -0.17
C ARG A 259 -18.02 33.42 -1.35
N ILE A 260 -17.51 34.54 -1.86
CA ILE A 260 -16.57 34.54 -3.00
C ILE A 260 -15.22 33.97 -2.59
N GLU A 261 -14.67 34.41 -1.46
CA GLU A 261 -13.43 33.86 -0.92
C GLU A 261 -13.55 32.36 -0.63
N MET A 262 -14.69 31.93 -0.05
CA MET A 262 -14.98 30.52 0.20
C MET A 262 -15.01 29.70 -1.11
N MET A 263 -15.57 30.23 -2.20
CA MET A 263 -15.56 29.55 -3.50
C MET A 263 -14.14 29.34 -4.02
N PHE A 264 -13.28 30.36 -3.94
CA PHE A 264 -11.87 30.24 -4.35
C PHE A 264 -11.10 29.27 -3.45
N LEU A 265 -11.37 29.27 -2.15
CA LEU A 265 -10.76 28.36 -1.19
C LEU A 265 -11.13 26.89 -1.49
N ILE A 266 -12.43 26.62 -1.67
CA ILE A 266 -12.93 25.28 -2.03
C ILE A 266 -12.33 24.84 -3.36
N PHE A 267 -12.29 25.72 -4.37
CA PHE A 267 -11.72 25.40 -5.67
C PHE A 267 -10.23 25.05 -5.59
N ALA A 268 -9.45 25.83 -4.85
CA ALA A 268 -8.03 25.58 -4.65
C ALA A 268 -7.77 24.24 -3.93
N ILE A 269 -8.52 23.97 -2.85
CA ILE A 269 -8.45 22.70 -2.12
C ILE A 269 -8.83 21.52 -3.02
N SER A 270 -9.95 21.63 -3.74
CA SER A 270 -10.43 20.56 -4.62
C SER A 270 -9.44 20.25 -5.74
N SER A 271 -8.79 21.28 -6.30
CA SER A 271 -7.77 21.12 -7.34
C SER A 271 -6.53 20.36 -6.83
N VAL A 272 -6.08 20.65 -5.60
CA VAL A 272 -4.95 19.93 -4.99
C VAL A 272 -5.28 18.46 -4.79
N ILE A 273 -6.44 18.15 -4.19
CA ILE A 273 -6.86 16.77 -3.95
C ILE A 273 -7.01 16.02 -5.28
N ALA A 274 -7.63 16.65 -6.28
CA ALA A 274 -7.82 16.04 -7.59
C ALA A 274 -6.50 15.71 -8.28
N LEU A 275 -5.52 16.63 -8.28
CA LEU A 275 -4.21 16.37 -8.88
C LEU A 275 -3.40 15.35 -8.09
N GLU A 276 -3.50 15.32 -6.75
CA GLU A 276 -2.86 14.27 -5.95
C GLU A 276 -3.43 12.89 -6.29
N LEU A 277 -4.76 12.75 -6.44
CA LEU A 277 -5.38 11.50 -6.89
C LEU A 277 -4.91 11.08 -8.28
N VAL A 278 -4.82 12.02 -9.22
CA VAL A 278 -4.28 11.76 -10.56
C VAL A 278 -2.81 11.36 -10.49
N ASN A 279 -2.02 11.99 -9.60
CA ASN A 279 -0.63 11.63 -9.41
C ASN A 279 -0.46 10.20 -8.91
N THR A 280 -1.21 9.80 -7.88
CA THR A 280 -1.21 8.41 -7.38
C THR A 280 -1.65 7.43 -8.46
N ALA A 281 -2.66 7.77 -9.25
CA ALA A 281 -3.12 6.90 -10.33
C ALA A 281 -2.04 6.74 -11.42
N LEU A 282 -1.36 7.83 -11.80
CA LEU A 282 -0.28 7.80 -12.78
C LEU A 282 0.96 7.07 -12.25
N GLU A 283 1.33 7.25 -10.98
CA GLU A 283 2.43 6.52 -10.35
C GLU A 283 2.20 5.02 -10.43
N ASN A 284 1.03 4.55 -9.98
CA ASN A 284 0.67 3.13 -10.04
C ASN A 284 0.62 2.60 -11.47
N ALA A 285 0.03 3.34 -12.41
CA ALA A 285 -0.04 2.92 -13.82
C ALA A 285 1.36 2.82 -14.45
N VAL A 286 2.26 3.76 -14.14
CA VAL A 286 3.64 3.75 -14.62
C VAL A 286 4.44 2.63 -13.96
N ASP A 287 4.22 2.34 -12.68
CA ASP A 287 4.88 1.22 -11.98
C ASP A 287 4.52 -0.13 -12.59
N ILE A 288 3.24 -0.33 -12.88
CA ILE A 288 2.76 -1.54 -13.58
C ILE A 288 3.38 -1.62 -14.98
N ALA A 289 3.34 -0.53 -15.76
CA ALA A 289 3.86 -0.53 -17.12
C ALA A 289 5.39 -0.69 -17.20
N ALA A 290 6.12 -0.25 -16.16
CA ALA A 290 7.57 -0.39 -16.08
C ALA A 290 8.00 -1.79 -15.62
N ASP A 291 7.08 -2.59 -15.08
CA ASP A 291 7.34 -3.92 -14.52
C ASP A 291 8.50 -3.90 -13.50
N GLY A 292 8.47 -2.90 -12.61
CA GLY A 292 9.52 -2.68 -11.60
C GLY A 292 10.88 -2.22 -12.13
N ARG A 293 11.06 -2.05 -13.46
CA ARG A 293 12.33 -1.64 -14.07
C ARG A 293 12.54 -0.13 -14.00
N TRP A 294 13.80 0.26 -13.82
CA TRP A 294 14.20 1.67 -13.80
C TRP A 294 14.35 2.24 -15.21
N LEU A 295 13.24 2.62 -15.83
CA LEU A 295 13.22 3.30 -17.13
C LEU A 295 13.27 4.83 -16.97
N SER A 296 14.09 5.51 -17.78
CA SER A 296 14.24 6.98 -17.73
C SER A 296 12.94 7.72 -18.08
N LEU A 297 12.15 7.18 -18.99
CA LEU A 297 10.83 7.70 -19.36
C LEU A 297 9.81 7.53 -18.22
N ALA A 298 9.80 6.37 -17.55
CA ALA A 298 8.91 6.10 -16.42
C ALA A 298 9.19 7.09 -15.27
N LYS A 299 10.47 7.30 -14.95
CA LYS A 299 10.88 8.33 -13.99
C LYS A 299 10.38 9.72 -14.41
N SER A 300 10.60 10.09 -15.66
CA SER A 300 10.20 11.43 -16.17
C SER A 300 8.69 11.65 -16.09
N ALA A 301 7.87 10.63 -16.38
CA ALA A 301 6.42 10.71 -16.27
C ALA A 301 5.97 10.95 -14.82
N LYS A 302 6.56 10.22 -13.87
CA LYS A 302 6.30 10.43 -12.43
C LYS A 302 6.72 11.82 -11.97
N ASP A 303 7.93 12.26 -12.34
CA ASP A 303 8.45 13.59 -11.97
C ASP A 303 7.54 14.72 -12.49
N VAL A 304 7.04 14.61 -13.73
CA VAL A 304 6.11 15.60 -14.32
C VAL A 304 4.76 15.60 -13.61
N SER A 305 4.23 14.43 -13.29
CA SER A 305 2.97 14.30 -12.55
C SER A 305 3.08 14.90 -11.15
N ALA A 306 4.16 14.60 -10.42
CA ALA A 306 4.43 15.18 -9.10
C ALA A 306 4.57 16.71 -9.17
N ALA A 307 5.20 17.24 -10.22
CA ALA A 307 5.33 18.68 -10.44
C ALA A 307 3.97 19.38 -10.63
N ALA A 308 3.00 18.73 -11.30
CA ALA A 308 1.66 19.29 -11.46
C ALA A 308 0.96 19.48 -10.10
N THR A 309 1.06 18.48 -9.22
CA THR A 309 0.48 18.57 -7.88
C THR A 309 1.18 19.60 -7.01
N PHE A 310 2.51 19.68 -7.10
CA PHE A 310 3.29 20.71 -6.42
C PHE A 310 2.85 22.13 -6.82
N ILE A 311 2.62 22.39 -8.10
CA ILE A 311 2.14 23.70 -8.58
C ILE A 311 0.75 24.01 -8.01
N ALA A 312 -0.17 23.04 -7.97
CA ALA A 312 -1.48 23.26 -7.36
C ALA A 312 -1.41 23.50 -5.86
N ALA A 313 -0.51 22.81 -5.14
CA ALA A 313 -0.28 23.04 -3.72
C ALA A 313 0.24 24.46 -3.47
N LEU A 314 1.18 24.96 -4.29
CA LEU A 314 1.64 26.35 -4.24
C LEU A 314 0.51 27.35 -4.52
N ASN A 315 -0.33 27.08 -5.51
CA ASN A 315 -1.51 27.91 -5.79
C ASN A 315 -2.48 27.93 -4.60
N ALA A 316 -2.75 26.79 -3.98
CA ALA A 316 -3.61 26.73 -2.79
C ALA A 316 -3.02 27.48 -1.61
N LEU A 317 -1.70 27.42 -1.42
CA LEU A 317 -1.00 28.22 -0.41
C LEU A 317 -1.15 29.73 -0.70
N PHE A 318 -0.99 30.15 -1.95
CA PHE A 318 -1.15 31.54 -2.35
C PHE A 318 -2.58 32.05 -2.15
N VAL A 319 -3.59 31.27 -2.58
CA VAL A 319 -5.01 31.58 -2.34
C VAL A 319 -5.31 31.65 -0.85
N GLY A 320 -4.80 30.70 -0.07
CA GLY A 320 -4.91 30.71 1.40
C GLY A 320 -4.31 31.98 2.00
N TYR A 321 -3.09 32.34 1.62
CA TYR A 321 -2.46 33.59 2.04
C TYR A 321 -3.34 34.81 1.72
N MET A 322 -3.80 34.94 0.47
CA MET A 322 -4.61 36.08 0.04
C MET A 322 -5.93 36.21 0.83
N ILE A 323 -6.56 35.10 1.19
CA ILE A 323 -7.83 35.10 1.93
C ILE A 323 -7.60 35.34 3.44
N PHE A 324 -6.60 34.67 4.02
CA PHE A 324 -6.42 34.65 5.46
C PHE A 324 -5.51 35.78 5.98
N PHE A 325 -4.68 36.42 5.14
CA PHE A 325 -3.73 37.45 5.60
C PHE A 325 -4.43 38.60 6.34
N ASP A 326 -5.35 39.29 5.67
CA ASP A 326 -6.06 40.42 6.28
C ASP A 326 -6.96 39.97 7.44
N LYS A 327 -7.55 38.77 7.35
CA LYS A 327 -8.40 38.23 8.41
C LYS A 327 -7.61 37.86 9.66
N PHE A 328 -6.41 37.32 9.48
CA PHE A 328 -5.49 37.01 10.56
C PHE A 328 -4.99 38.27 11.25
N LEU A 329 -4.62 39.32 10.50
CA LEU A 329 -4.24 40.61 11.08
C LEU A 329 -5.39 41.20 11.91
N ASN A 330 -6.60 41.21 11.38
CA ASN A 330 -7.78 41.69 12.11
C ASN A 330 -8.12 40.82 13.34
N PHE A 331 -7.91 39.50 13.28
CA PHE A 331 -8.09 38.60 14.41
C PHE A 331 -7.01 38.81 15.49
N TYR A 332 -5.75 38.97 15.09
CA TYR A 332 -4.63 39.30 15.97
C TYR A 332 -4.91 40.61 16.71
N ASP A 333 -5.33 41.65 15.98
CA ASP A 333 -5.66 42.96 16.53
C ASP A 333 -6.87 42.94 17.46
N SER A 334 -7.82 42.03 17.25
CA SER A 334 -9.06 41.98 18.02
C SER A 334 -9.04 41.02 19.20
N VAL A 335 -8.27 39.93 19.17
CA VAL A 335 -8.27 38.89 20.23
C VAL A 335 -6.97 38.90 21.01
N ILE A 336 -5.84 38.79 20.33
CA ILE A 336 -4.53 38.72 20.98
C ILE A 336 -4.19 40.07 21.60
N LEU A 337 -4.39 41.17 20.88
CA LEU A 337 -4.20 42.51 21.43
C LEU A 337 -5.18 42.85 22.57
N ARG A 338 -6.41 42.29 22.59
CA ARG A 338 -7.33 42.47 23.75
C ARG A 338 -6.92 41.66 24.97
N ILE A 339 -6.35 40.47 24.79
CA ILE A 339 -5.85 39.62 25.87
C ILE A 339 -4.51 40.15 26.39
N ALA A 340 -3.59 40.52 25.49
CA ALA A 340 -2.28 41.09 25.79
C ALA A 340 -2.40 42.45 26.49
N ARG A 341 -3.30 43.34 26.05
CA ARG A 341 -3.51 44.64 26.72
C ARG A 341 -4.23 44.56 28.07
N ARG A 342 -4.59 43.37 28.56
CA ARG A 342 -5.12 43.19 29.91
C ARG A 342 -3.99 42.77 30.85
N PRO A 343 -3.44 43.69 31.66
CA PRO A 343 -2.30 43.40 32.53
C PRO A 343 -2.50 42.22 33.49
N SER A 344 -3.75 41.90 33.85
CA SER A 344 -4.07 40.73 34.69
C SER A 344 -3.79 39.39 34.00
N HIS A 345 -4.04 39.27 32.70
CA HIS A 345 -3.76 38.04 31.95
C HIS A 345 -2.26 37.86 31.73
N LEU A 346 -1.53 38.94 31.41
CA LEU A 346 -0.07 38.92 31.32
C LEU A 346 0.56 38.47 32.64
N ALA A 347 0.07 38.99 33.78
CA ALA A 347 0.56 38.58 35.09
C ALA A 347 0.39 37.06 35.33
N VAL A 348 -0.78 36.50 35.02
CA VAL A 348 -1.04 35.05 35.18
C VAL A 348 -0.14 34.21 34.28
N ILE A 349 0.05 34.63 33.01
CA ILE A 349 0.91 33.94 32.05
C ILE A 349 2.37 33.99 32.51
N SER A 350 2.87 35.16 32.93
CA SER A 350 4.23 35.32 33.44
C SER A 350 4.50 34.44 34.65
N ILE A 351 3.59 34.41 35.64
CA ILE A 351 3.74 33.57 36.84
C ILE A 351 3.74 32.08 36.45
N SER A 352 2.82 31.67 35.58
CA SER A 352 2.71 30.28 35.12
C SER A 352 4.00 29.84 34.41
N LEU A 353 4.53 30.68 33.52
CA LEU A 353 5.75 30.41 32.77
C LEU A 353 6.98 30.37 33.69
N ILE A 354 7.08 31.27 34.68
CA ILE A 354 8.15 31.24 35.68
C ILE A 354 8.12 29.92 36.45
N ILE A 355 6.95 29.45 36.89
CA ILE A 355 6.81 28.17 37.61
C ILE A 355 7.24 27.00 36.70
N ILE A 356 6.74 26.96 35.46
CA ILE A 356 7.06 25.89 34.51
C ILE A 356 8.56 25.85 34.20
N ILE A 357 9.17 26.99 33.86
CA ILE A 357 10.61 27.06 33.54
C ILE A 357 11.44 26.72 34.77
N THR A 358 11.04 27.17 35.97
CA THR A 358 11.73 26.82 37.22
C THR A 358 11.72 25.31 37.44
N ILE A 359 10.56 24.66 37.31
CA ILE A 359 10.44 23.19 37.46
C ILE A 359 11.28 22.48 36.41
N PHE A 360 11.21 22.93 35.15
CA PHE A 360 12.00 22.38 34.05
C PHE A 360 13.51 22.48 34.31
N LEU A 361 14.01 23.67 34.68
CA LEU A 361 15.43 23.87 34.98
C LEU A 361 15.89 23.06 36.19
N LYS A 362 15.04 22.94 37.23
CA LYS A 362 15.32 22.05 38.36
C LYS A 362 15.37 20.57 37.95
N GLY A 363 14.51 20.14 37.03
CA GLY A 363 14.45 18.76 36.56
C GLY A 363 15.62 18.39 35.64
N VAL A 364 15.96 19.25 34.68
CA VAL A 364 17.02 19.00 33.68
C VAL A 364 18.42 19.10 34.28
N PHE A 365 18.65 20.09 35.15
CA PHE A 365 19.96 20.35 35.74
C PHE A 365 20.06 19.86 37.19
N TYR A 366 19.37 18.75 37.50
CA TYR A 366 19.39 18.19 38.85
C TYR A 366 20.73 17.52 39.16
N GLU A 367 21.59 18.20 39.93
CA GLU A 367 22.92 17.71 40.35
C GLU A 367 22.89 16.88 41.66
N GLY A 368 21.75 16.30 42.03
CA GLY A 368 21.68 15.29 43.10
C GLY A 368 21.81 15.81 44.55
N HIS A 369 21.77 17.13 44.79
CA HIS A 369 21.86 17.69 46.14
C HIS A 369 20.48 18.23 46.59
N GLY A 370 19.81 17.47 47.46
CA GLY A 370 18.60 17.89 48.19
C GLY A 370 17.26 17.34 47.70
N THR A 371 16.17 17.65 48.42
CA THR A 371 14.77 17.25 48.10
C THR A 371 14.15 18.19 47.05
N ALA A 372 13.01 17.83 46.43
CA ALA A 372 12.32 18.70 45.45
C ALA A 372 12.13 20.17 45.90
N PHE A 373 12.02 20.42 47.21
CA PHE A 373 11.85 21.75 47.81
C PHE A 373 13.10 22.33 48.48
N ARG A 374 14.24 21.61 48.50
CA ARG A 374 15.50 22.07 49.10
C ARG A 374 16.67 21.79 48.15
N GLY A 375 17.34 22.83 47.66
CA GLY A 375 18.44 22.72 46.68
C GLY A 375 17.98 22.61 45.22
N GLY A 376 18.97 22.57 44.32
CA GLY A 376 18.82 22.42 42.85
C GLY A 376 19.63 23.43 42.04
N PHE A 377 19.30 23.61 40.76
CA PHE A 377 19.99 24.56 39.87
C PHE A 377 19.56 26.03 40.07
N VAL A 378 18.30 26.24 40.49
CA VAL A 378 17.64 27.55 40.59
C VAL A 378 16.65 27.60 41.77
N SER A 379 16.62 28.70 42.54
CA SER A 379 15.66 28.85 43.65
C SER A 379 14.28 29.27 43.15
N GLY A 380 13.29 28.36 43.21
CA GLY A 380 11.95 28.62 42.69
C GLY A 380 11.14 29.67 43.47
N HIS A 381 11.25 29.70 44.81
CA HIS A 381 10.60 30.75 45.61
C HIS A 381 11.18 32.13 45.26
N THR A 382 12.49 32.20 45.04
CA THR A 382 13.14 33.44 44.58
C THR A 382 12.66 33.82 43.18
N SER A 383 12.58 32.88 42.24
CA SER A 383 12.06 33.16 40.88
C SER A 383 10.64 33.69 40.87
N VAL A 384 9.73 33.06 41.62
CA VAL A 384 8.34 33.51 41.72
C VAL A 384 8.26 34.87 42.41
N SER A 385 8.99 35.07 43.51
CA SER A 385 8.94 36.32 44.28
C SER A 385 9.50 37.52 43.50
N PHE A 386 10.64 37.34 42.82
CA PHE A 386 11.19 38.38 41.94
C PHE A 386 10.30 38.62 40.72
N GLY A 387 9.72 37.57 40.14
CA GLY A 387 8.73 37.71 39.06
C GLY A 387 7.51 38.53 39.49
N LEU A 388 6.91 38.20 40.64
CA LEU A 388 5.78 38.94 41.21
C LEU A 388 6.13 40.39 41.53
N ALA A 389 7.31 40.63 42.10
CA ALA A 389 7.77 41.99 42.37
C ALA A 389 7.96 42.78 41.07
N THR A 390 8.58 42.20 40.04
CA THR A 390 8.72 42.84 38.72
C THR A 390 7.37 43.13 38.08
N ILE A 391 6.43 42.17 38.08
CA ILE A 391 5.07 42.39 37.60
C ILE A 391 4.41 43.54 38.36
N GLY A 392 4.48 43.53 39.70
CA GLY A 392 3.93 44.60 40.54
C GLY A 392 4.54 45.97 40.24
N ILE A 393 5.86 46.04 40.04
CA ILE A 393 6.57 47.27 39.68
C ILE A 393 6.11 47.80 38.32
N LEU A 394 5.88 46.92 37.34
CA LEU A 394 5.41 47.30 36.00
C LEU A 394 3.94 47.73 35.96
N LEU A 395 3.14 47.31 36.95
CA LEU A 395 1.69 47.56 37.00
C LEU A 395 1.27 48.73 37.87
N MET A 396 2.14 49.22 38.75
CA MET A 396 1.81 50.23 39.73
C MET A 396 2.47 51.56 39.39
N ASP A 397 1.80 52.68 39.65
CA ASP A 397 2.38 54.01 39.45
C ASP A 397 3.03 54.57 40.73
N ASN A 398 2.72 54.01 41.90
CA ASN A 398 3.19 54.54 43.17
C ASN A 398 4.60 54.02 43.50
N PRO A 399 5.63 54.90 43.52
CA PRO A 399 7.03 54.49 43.72
C PRO A 399 7.26 53.84 45.09
N MET A 400 6.48 54.21 46.11
CA MET A 400 6.60 53.60 47.44
C MET A 400 6.23 52.11 47.40
N VAL A 401 5.16 51.77 46.66
CA VAL A 401 4.71 50.37 46.55
C VAL A 401 5.69 49.55 45.72
N MET A 402 6.27 50.14 44.66
CA MET A 402 7.35 49.49 43.89
C MET A 402 8.55 49.11 44.76
N ILE A 403 9.00 50.04 45.63
CA ILE A 403 10.11 49.80 46.55
C ILE A 403 9.76 48.70 47.55
N LEU A 404 8.54 48.71 48.09
CA LEU A 404 8.07 47.66 49.01
C LEU A 404 8.04 46.29 48.33
N MET A 405 7.61 46.19 47.08
CA MET A 405 7.62 44.93 46.32
C MET A 405 9.03 44.40 46.09
N ALA A 406 9.97 45.27 45.71
CA ALA A 406 11.38 44.89 45.57
C ALA A 406 11.96 44.42 46.92
N PHE A 407 11.64 45.12 48.01
CA PHE A 407 12.09 44.75 49.36
C PHE A 407 11.53 43.40 49.80
N MET A 408 10.25 43.13 49.53
CA MET A 408 9.63 41.83 49.80
C MET A 408 10.33 40.68 49.05
N ALA A 409 10.71 40.89 47.78
CA ALA A 409 11.45 39.89 47.03
C ALA A 409 12.86 39.63 47.60
N LEU A 410 13.52 40.68 48.09
CA LEU A 410 14.81 40.56 48.77
C LEU A 410 14.68 39.79 50.09
N ILE A 411 13.67 40.05 50.91
CA ILE A 411 13.40 39.27 52.14
C ILE A 411 13.18 37.79 51.81
N VAL A 412 12.43 37.48 50.75
CA VAL A 412 12.24 36.08 50.34
C VAL A 412 13.57 35.44 49.94
N ALA A 413 14.43 36.12 49.20
CA ALA A 413 15.76 35.62 48.86
C ALA A 413 16.66 35.43 50.09
N GLU A 414 16.71 36.41 51.00
CA GLU A 414 17.45 36.33 52.25
C GLU A 414 17.00 35.12 53.09
N SER A 415 15.68 34.91 53.21
CA SER A 415 15.13 33.75 53.93
C SER A 415 15.56 32.40 53.36
N ARG A 416 15.91 32.32 52.06
CA ARG A 416 16.42 31.08 51.45
C ARG A 416 17.90 30.87 51.71
N TYR A 417 18.65 31.96 51.83
CA TYR A 417 20.08 31.95 52.16
C TYR A 417 20.30 31.61 53.63
N GLU A 418 19.60 32.30 54.54
CA GLU A 418 19.75 32.09 56.00
C GLU A 418 19.31 30.70 56.45
N ALA A 419 18.32 30.10 55.77
CA ALA A 419 17.84 28.77 56.08
C ALA A 419 18.71 27.63 55.48
N ASP A 420 19.86 27.95 54.86
CA ASP A 420 20.76 27.00 54.17
C ASP A 420 20.02 26.09 53.15
N ILE A 421 18.96 26.62 52.52
CA ILE A 421 18.13 25.86 51.57
C ILE A 421 18.71 25.92 50.15
N HIS A 422 19.25 27.06 49.75
CA HIS A 422 19.84 27.29 48.41
C HIS A 422 21.13 28.11 48.51
N SER A 423 22.07 27.85 47.60
CA SER A 423 23.30 28.64 47.50
C SER A 423 23.04 30.05 46.95
N THR A 424 23.94 31.00 47.21
CA THR A 424 23.84 32.37 46.66
C THR A 424 23.73 32.36 45.14
N LYS A 425 24.39 31.41 44.45
CA LYS A 425 24.32 31.28 42.99
C LYS A 425 22.93 30.86 42.51
N GLU A 426 22.29 29.92 43.20
CA GLU A 426 20.93 29.45 42.87
C GLU A 426 19.88 30.54 43.09
N ILE A 427 20.06 31.35 44.15
CA ILE A 427 19.22 32.51 44.45
C ILE A 427 19.37 33.57 43.36
N ILE A 428 20.61 33.90 42.95
CA ILE A 428 20.86 34.86 41.86
C ILE A 428 20.25 34.38 40.54
N ARG A 429 20.45 33.11 40.15
CA ARG A 429 19.81 32.52 38.97
C ARG A 429 18.28 32.61 39.06
N GLY A 430 17.74 32.39 40.26
CA GLY A 430 16.31 32.46 40.50
C GLY A 430 15.77 33.86 40.27
N ALA A 431 16.41 34.88 40.84
CA ALA A 431 16.04 36.28 40.68
C ALA A 431 16.12 36.72 39.21
N ILE A 432 17.22 36.38 38.52
CA ILE A 432 17.41 36.69 37.10
C ILE A 432 16.27 36.07 36.27
N LEU A 433 15.96 34.78 36.48
CA LEU A 433 14.88 34.11 35.77
C LEU A 433 13.52 34.81 35.97
N GLY A 434 13.18 35.12 37.23
CA GLY A 434 11.92 35.79 37.56
C GLY A 434 11.78 37.16 36.90
N ILE A 435 12.82 38.00 37.01
CA ILE A 435 12.86 39.34 36.41
C ILE A 435 12.79 39.26 34.89
N SER A 436 13.63 38.42 34.27
CA SER A 436 13.75 38.38 32.81
C SER A 436 12.50 37.82 32.13
N VAL A 437 11.84 36.80 32.69
CA VAL A 437 10.57 36.30 32.15
C VAL A 437 9.46 37.35 32.31
N ALA A 438 9.38 38.02 33.46
CA ALA A 438 8.38 39.08 33.67
C ALA A 438 8.61 40.25 32.69
N LEU A 439 9.85 40.74 32.56
CA LEU A 439 10.20 41.81 31.62
C LEU A 439 10.03 41.40 30.15
N ALA A 440 10.30 40.15 29.78
CA ALA A 440 10.10 39.71 28.41
C ALA A 440 8.61 39.69 28.03
N ILE A 441 7.76 39.14 28.91
CA ILE A 441 6.32 39.09 28.64
C ILE A 441 5.73 40.50 28.67
N PHE A 442 6.00 41.30 29.71
CA PHE A 442 5.45 42.65 29.76
C PHE A 442 6.07 43.59 28.72
N GLY A 443 7.39 43.54 28.49
CA GLY A 443 8.04 44.40 27.49
C GLY A 443 7.62 44.12 26.04
N ILE A 444 7.21 42.89 25.71
CA ILE A 444 6.71 42.54 24.37
C ILE A 444 5.22 42.87 24.23
N PHE A 445 4.44 42.72 25.31
CA PHE A 445 2.97 42.71 25.24
C PHE A 445 2.26 43.86 25.98
N SER A 446 2.96 44.71 26.74
CA SER A 446 2.38 45.87 27.45
C SER A 446 2.36 47.14 26.63
#